data_AF-A0A292Z3I3-F1
#
_entry.id   AF-A0A292Z3I3-F1
#
_cell.length_a   1.000
_cell.length_b   1.000
_cell.length_c   1.000
_cell.angle_alpha   90.00
_cell.angle_beta   90.00
_cell.angle_gamma   90.00
#
_symmetry.space_group_name_H-M   'P 1'
#
loop_
_entity.id
_entity.type
_entity.pdbx_description
1 polymer ?
#
loop_
_entity_poly.entity_id
_entity_poly.type
_entity_poly.pdbx_seq_one_letter_code
_entity_poly.pdbx_strand_id
1 'polypeptide(L)'
;MNPNPLHHDGPRPEAVVHTAAGAKAWRTAVHAQRTAEPDHADFYAMTADLVDTLAAVTGLAEVLAWQVAHYGDTRPVYDDSGVVDPRERLDTAALDLHELAARLRSADRVANTLWSRIGHIGVHDTPTDQQVTSGGIVEVSR
;
A
#
# COMPACT_ATOMS: atom_id res chain seq x y z
N MET A 1 -15.24 35.45 24.01
CA MET A 1 -14.71 34.08 23.96
C MET A 1 -15.78 33.23 23.30
N ASN A 2 -15.75 33.12 21.97
CA ASN A 2 -16.71 32.29 21.23
C ASN A 2 -16.05 30.93 21.00
N PRO A 3 -16.66 29.81 21.42
CA PRO A 3 -16.25 28.52 20.90
C PRO A 3 -16.74 28.49 19.45
N ASN A 4 -15.86 28.23 18.50
CA ASN A 4 -16.25 27.93 17.13
C ASN A 4 -16.45 26.41 17.05
N PRO A 5 -17.68 25.87 17.08
CA PRO A 5 -17.87 24.46 16.80
C PRO A 5 -17.97 24.36 15.28
N LEU A 6 -16.86 24.10 14.61
CA LEU A 6 -16.92 23.51 13.26
C LEU A 6 -17.37 22.06 13.40
N HIS A 7 -18.58 21.83 13.90
CA HIS A 7 -19.29 20.57 13.68
C HIS A 7 -19.86 20.65 12.28
N HIS A 8 -19.09 20.17 11.32
CA HIS A 8 -19.60 19.75 10.03
C HIS A 8 -20.43 18.47 10.24
N ASP A 9 -21.70 18.64 10.59
CA ASP A 9 -22.70 17.55 10.70
C ASP A 9 -23.19 17.07 9.32
N GLY A 10 -22.36 17.18 8.29
CA GLY A 10 -22.62 16.65 6.95
C GLY A 10 -22.11 15.21 6.81
N PRO A 11 -22.66 14.42 5.87
CA PRO A 11 -22.09 13.10 5.56
C PRO A 11 -20.61 13.27 5.19
N ARG A 12 -19.77 12.44 5.80
CA ARG A 12 -18.32 12.47 5.58
C ARG A 12 -18.03 12.27 4.08
N PRO A 13 -17.12 13.04 3.46
CA PRO A 13 -16.83 12.88 2.03
C PRO A 13 -16.44 11.45 1.70
N GLU A 14 -16.92 10.95 0.55
CA GLU A 14 -16.76 9.55 0.15
C GLU A 14 -15.30 9.07 0.19
N ALA A 15 -14.37 9.86 -0.34
CA ALA A 15 -12.94 9.54 -0.31
C ALA A 15 -12.40 9.35 1.13
N VAL A 16 -12.91 10.13 2.09
CA VAL A 16 -12.51 10.02 3.49
C VAL A 16 -13.13 8.78 4.16
N VAL A 17 -14.34 8.38 3.75
CA VAL A 17 -14.96 7.12 4.20
C VAL A 17 -14.18 5.92 3.67
N HIS A 18 -13.87 5.88 2.39
CA HIS A 18 -13.14 4.76 1.77
C HIS A 18 -11.70 4.63 2.28
N THR A 19 -10.98 5.74 2.45
CA THR A 19 -9.62 5.70 3.03
C THR A 19 -9.64 5.18 4.48
N ALA A 20 -10.63 5.59 5.29
CA ALA A 20 -10.79 5.06 6.65
C ALA A 20 -11.15 3.57 6.66
N ALA A 21 -12.00 3.12 5.73
CA ALA A 21 -12.36 1.72 5.57
C ALA A 21 -11.14 0.86 5.16
N GLY A 22 -10.36 1.32 4.18
CA GLY A 22 -9.12 0.65 3.76
C GLY A 22 -8.10 0.55 4.89
N ALA A 23 -7.86 1.64 5.62
CA ALA A 23 -6.97 1.63 6.78
C ALA A 23 -7.44 0.68 7.89
N LYS A 24 -8.76 0.47 8.05
CA LYS A 24 -9.32 -0.52 8.98
C LYS A 24 -9.11 -1.94 8.45
N ALA A 25 -9.38 -2.19 7.16
CA ALA A 25 -9.21 -3.50 6.54
C ALA A 25 -7.77 -4.02 6.67
N TRP A 26 -6.77 -3.20 6.37
CA TRP A 26 -5.36 -3.56 6.53
C TRP A 26 -4.96 -3.92 7.97
N ARG A 27 -5.46 -3.16 8.95
CA ARG A 27 -5.25 -3.49 10.38
C ARG A 27 -5.91 -4.81 10.77
N THR A 28 -7.12 -5.07 10.27
CA THR A 28 -7.80 -6.35 10.49
C THR A 28 -7.03 -7.51 9.87
N ALA A 29 -6.52 -7.37 8.65
CA ALA A 29 -5.71 -8.38 7.98
C ALA A 29 -4.45 -8.72 8.78
N VAL A 30 -3.73 -7.70 9.30
CA VAL A 30 -2.59 -7.89 10.20
C VAL A 30 -2.99 -8.66 11.47
N HIS A 31 -4.12 -8.32 12.08
CA HIS A 31 -4.60 -9.02 13.26
C HIS A 31 -4.95 -10.49 12.98
N ALA A 32 -5.61 -10.78 11.86
CA ALA A 32 -5.96 -12.14 11.46
C ALA A 32 -4.72 -13.00 11.20
N GLN A 33 -3.71 -12.44 10.51
CA GLN A 33 -2.48 -13.17 10.17
C GLN A 33 -1.59 -13.48 11.38
N ARG A 34 -1.75 -12.81 12.52
CA ARG A 34 -0.96 -13.11 13.73
C ARG A 34 -1.22 -14.50 14.32
N THR A 35 -2.35 -15.11 13.98
CA THR A 35 -2.76 -16.42 14.51
C THR A 35 -3.09 -17.43 13.43
N ALA A 36 -2.96 -17.04 12.15
CA ALA A 36 -3.20 -17.94 11.03
C ALA A 36 -2.07 -18.97 10.91
N GLU A 37 -2.39 -20.15 10.42
CA GLU A 37 -1.37 -21.10 9.95
C GLU A 37 -0.78 -20.55 8.63
N PRO A 38 0.55 -20.49 8.48
CA PRO A 38 1.19 -20.07 7.24
C PRO A 38 0.69 -20.86 6.03
N ASP A 39 0.09 -20.16 5.08
CA ASP A 39 -0.40 -20.75 3.83
C ASP A 39 0.15 -20.01 2.61
N HIS A 40 0.55 -20.76 1.59
CA HIS A 40 1.17 -20.21 0.39
C HIS A 40 0.18 -19.44 -0.48
N ALA A 41 -1.07 -19.91 -0.59
CA ALA A 41 -2.10 -19.23 -1.36
C ALA A 41 -2.46 -17.89 -0.69
N ASP A 42 -2.50 -17.84 0.64
CA ASP A 42 -2.67 -16.61 1.40
C ASP A 42 -1.52 -15.62 1.15
N PHE A 43 -0.26 -16.07 1.20
CA PHE A 43 0.88 -15.20 0.90
C PHE A 43 0.81 -14.62 -0.51
N TYR A 44 0.43 -15.44 -1.50
CA TYR A 44 0.27 -14.99 -2.88
C TYR A 44 -0.85 -13.96 -3.01
N ALA A 45 -2.03 -14.24 -2.45
CA ALA A 45 -3.20 -13.36 -2.51
C ALA A 45 -2.93 -12.03 -1.79
N MET A 46 -2.43 -12.07 -0.56
CA MET A 46 -2.15 -10.86 0.22
C MET A 46 -1.06 -9.99 -0.40
N THR A 47 -0.07 -10.58 -1.09
CA THR A 47 0.95 -9.79 -1.78
C THR A 47 0.40 -9.14 -3.05
N ALA A 48 -0.53 -9.78 -3.75
CA ALA A 48 -1.24 -9.14 -4.87
C ALA A 48 -2.05 -7.93 -4.39
N ASP A 49 -2.83 -8.09 -3.30
CA ASP A 49 -3.60 -6.99 -2.71
C ASP A 49 -2.71 -5.83 -2.22
N LEU A 50 -1.50 -6.15 -1.73
CA LEU A 50 -0.51 -5.16 -1.33
C LEU A 50 -0.01 -4.34 -2.52
N VAL A 51 0.29 -4.97 -3.66
CA VAL A 51 0.69 -4.29 -4.91
C VAL A 51 -0.41 -3.32 -5.36
N ASP A 52 -1.65 -3.81 -5.45
CA ASP A 52 -2.79 -2.98 -5.87
C ASP A 52 -3.03 -1.81 -4.91
N THR A 53 -2.87 -2.03 -3.61
CA THR A 53 -2.99 -0.96 -2.61
C THR A 53 -1.87 0.08 -2.73
N LEU A 54 -0.63 -0.33 -2.95
CA LEU A 54 0.48 0.62 -3.13
C LEU A 54 0.27 1.49 -4.37
N ALA A 55 -0.23 0.92 -5.46
CA ALA A 55 -0.61 1.66 -6.66
C ALA A 55 -1.74 2.68 -6.36
N ALA A 56 -2.79 2.24 -5.67
CA ALA A 56 -3.92 3.11 -5.30
C ALA A 56 -3.50 4.27 -4.39
N VAL A 57 -2.68 4.01 -3.36
CA VAL A 57 -2.19 5.05 -2.43
C VAL A 57 -1.21 6.00 -3.14
N THR A 58 -0.42 5.51 -4.09
CA THR A 58 0.43 6.35 -4.95
C THR A 58 -0.44 7.34 -5.73
N GLY A 59 -1.48 6.87 -6.42
CA GLY A 59 -2.39 7.74 -7.16
C GLY A 59 -3.11 8.75 -6.27
N LEU A 60 -3.53 8.34 -5.06
CA LEU A 60 -4.12 9.25 -4.09
C LEU A 60 -3.13 10.35 -3.65
N ALA A 61 -1.87 10.00 -3.38
CA ALA A 61 -0.85 10.97 -3.00
C ALA A 61 -0.62 12.02 -4.10
N GLU A 62 -0.61 11.63 -5.37
CA GLU A 62 -0.46 12.57 -6.50
C GLU A 62 -1.67 13.49 -6.65
N VAL A 63 -2.89 12.97 -6.51
CA VAL A 63 -4.11 13.78 -6.52
C VAL A 63 -4.09 14.79 -5.37
N LEU A 64 -3.72 14.36 -4.17
CA LEU A 64 -3.62 15.24 -3.01
C LEU A 64 -2.51 16.29 -3.20
N ALA A 65 -1.37 15.94 -3.79
CA ALA A 65 -0.28 16.90 -4.04
C ALA A 65 -0.79 18.08 -4.89
N TRP A 66 -1.51 17.76 -5.96
CA TRP A 66 -2.14 18.79 -6.80
C TRP A 66 -3.19 19.60 -6.03
N GLN A 67 -4.09 18.94 -5.31
CA GLN A 67 -5.14 19.63 -4.55
C GLN A 67 -4.58 20.57 -3.46
N VAL A 68 -3.51 20.14 -2.79
CA VAL A 68 -2.85 20.90 -1.72
C VAL A 68 -2.13 22.13 -2.29
N ALA A 69 -1.37 21.98 -3.38
CA ALA A 69 -0.66 23.09 -4.02
C ALA A 69 -1.63 24.22 -4.46
N HIS A 70 -2.81 23.86 -4.96
CA HIS A 70 -3.80 24.82 -5.46
C HIS A 70 -4.84 25.22 -4.41
N TYR A 71 -4.71 24.76 -3.16
CA TYR A 71 -5.77 24.90 -2.16
C TYR A 71 -6.11 26.38 -1.89
N GLY A 72 -5.09 27.24 -1.80
CA GLY A 72 -5.26 28.66 -1.55
C GLY A 72 -5.70 29.50 -2.75
N ASP A 73 -5.68 28.99 -3.98
CA ASP A 73 -5.87 29.80 -5.20
C ASP A 73 -7.22 30.49 -5.28
N THR A 74 -8.21 29.87 -4.65
CA THR A 74 -9.60 30.33 -4.67
C THR A 74 -10.12 30.74 -3.30
N ARG A 75 -9.26 30.72 -2.26
CA ARG A 75 -9.68 30.97 -0.88
C ARG A 75 -8.57 31.60 -0.04
N PRO A 76 -8.91 32.49 0.91
CA PRO A 76 -7.95 32.97 1.88
C PRO A 76 -7.49 31.81 2.78
N VAL A 77 -6.18 31.74 3.02
CA VAL A 77 -5.54 30.78 3.91
C VAL A 77 -4.69 31.54 4.92
N TYR A 78 -4.50 30.96 6.11
CA TYR A 78 -3.69 31.55 7.15
C TYR A 78 -2.92 30.44 7.89
N ASP A 79 -1.77 30.80 8.45
CA ASP A 79 -0.93 29.92 9.25
C ASP A 79 -1.25 30.13 10.73
N ASP A 80 -1.75 29.10 11.43
CA ASP A 80 -2.11 29.21 12.85
C ASP A 80 -0.92 29.56 13.75
N SER A 81 0.33 29.27 13.32
CA SER A 81 1.52 29.68 14.06
C SER A 81 1.90 31.15 13.85
N GLY A 82 1.43 31.77 12.76
CA GLY A 82 1.79 33.13 12.35
C GLY A 82 3.26 33.29 11.97
N VAL A 83 3.98 32.19 11.72
CA VAL A 83 5.44 32.18 11.51
C VAL A 83 5.79 32.07 10.02
N VAL A 84 5.00 31.33 9.26
CA VAL A 84 5.30 30.96 7.87
C VAL A 84 4.19 31.47 6.95
N ASP A 85 4.53 31.85 5.72
CA ASP A 85 3.50 32.10 4.71
C ASP A 85 2.68 30.81 4.50
N PRO A 86 1.34 30.83 4.69
CA PRO A 86 0.51 29.64 4.46
C PRO A 86 0.67 29.06 3.06
N ARG A 87 1.06 29.85 2.05
CA ARG A 87 1.36 29.35 0.70
C ARG A 87 2.62 28.50 0.67
N GLU A 88 3.70 28.98 1.27
CA GLU A 88 4.96 28.22 1.39
C GLU A 88 4.73 26.89 2.13
N ARG A 89 3.86 26.88 3.16
CA ARG A 89 3.50 25.66 3.88
C ARG A 89 2.73 24.66 3.00
N LEU A 90 1.79 25.14 2.17
CA LEU A 90 1.05 24.29 1.23
C LEU A 90 1.98 23.72 0.14
N ASP A 91 2.88 24.54 -0.40
CA ASP A 91 3.86 24.08 -1.40
C ASP A 91 4.78 23.00 -0.82
N THR A 92 5.25 23.19 0.41
CA THR A 92 6.05 22.18 1.12
C THR A 92 5.27 20.89 1.33
N ALA A 93 4.01 20.96 1.75
CA ALA A 93 3.16 19.77 1.91
C ALA A 93 2.88 19.05 0.58
N ALA A 94 2.77 19.77 -0.54
CA ALA A 94 2.64 19.17 -1.86
C ALA A 94 3.93 18.45 -2.28
N LEU A 95 5.11 19.00 -1.98
CA LEU A 95 6.39 18.33 -2.20
C LEU A 95 6.52 17.05 -1.36
N ASP A 96 6.09 17.06 -0.10
CA ASP A 96 6.07 15.86 0.76
C ASP A 96 5.16 14.76 0.18
N LEU A 97 4.03 15.12 -0.44
CA LEU A 97 3.14 14.19 -1.11
C LEU A 97 3.76 13.60 -2.39
N HIS A 98 4.50 14.40 -3.16
CA HIS A 98 5.26 13.90 -4.32
C HIS A 98 6.36 12.93 -3.90
N GLU A 99 7.09 13.25 -2.83
CA GLU A 99 8.10 12.36 -2.26
C GLU A 99 7.46 11.05 -1.74
N LEU A 100 6.31 11.14 -1.08
CA LEU A 100 5.55 9.97 -0.66
C LEU A 100 5.19 9.08 -1.87
N ALA A 101 4.66 9.66 -2.95
CA ALA A 101 4.34 8.91 -4.18
C ALA A 101 5.59 8.24 -4.79
N ALA A 102 6.74 8.92 -4.79
CA ALA A 102 8.00 8.36 -5.26
C ALA A 102 8.46 7.17 -4.41
N ARG A 103 8.34 7.27 -3.08
CA ARG A 103 8.67 6.17 -2.17
C ARG A 103 7.72 4.98 -2.32
N LEU A 104 6.42 5.23 -2.48
CA LEU A 104 5.42 4.18 -2.69
C LEU A 104 5.68 3.41 -3.98
N ARG A 105 6.05 4.09 -5.08
CA ARG A 105 6.51 3.41 -6.30
C ARG A 105 7.74 2.53 -6.08
N SER A 106 8.65 2.94 -5.21
CA SER A 106 9.80 2.11 -4.87
C SER A 106 9.40 0.88 -4.06
N ALA A 107 8.49 1.05 -3.09
CA ALA A 107 7.93 -0.04 -2.31
C ALA A 107 7.14 -1.01 -3.20
N ASP A 108 6.39 -0.51 -4.18
CA ASP A 108 5.64 -1.31 -5.15
C ASP A 108 6.54 -2.24 -5.96
N ARG A 109 7.71 -1.77 -6.40
CA ARG A 109 8.72 -2.64 -7.05
C ARG A 109 9.20 -3.77 -6.14
N VAL A 110 9.37 -3.48 -4.85
CA VAL A 110 9.76 -4.50 -3.86
C VAL A 110 8.62 -5.51 -3.67
N ALA A 111 7.38 -5.05 -3.55
CA ALA A 111 6.19 -5.90 -3.42
C ALA A 111 6.00 -6.80 -4.66
N ASN A 112 6.15 -6.26 -5.87
CA ASN A 112 6.11 -7.04 -7.11
C ASN A 112 7.21 -8.10 -7.18
N THR A 113 8.43 -7.76 -6.73
CA THR A 113 9.53 -8.73 -6.66
C THR A 113 9.23 -9.86 -5.68
N LEU A 114 8.66 -9.53 -4.51
CA LEU A 114 8.20 -10.52 -3.53
C LEU A 114 7.12 -11.41 -4.14
N TRP A 115 6.11 -10.81 -4.78
CA TRP A 115 5.00 -11.53 -5.38
C TRP A 115 5.47 -12.53 -6.43
N SER A 116 6.36 -12.10 -7.33
CA SER A 116 6.99 -12.99 -8.31
C SER A 116 7.73 -14.15 -7.66
N ARG A 117 8.52 -13.90 -6.60
CA ARG A 117 9.25 -14.96 -5.89
C ARG A 117 8.30 -15.97 -5.25
N ILE A 118 7.23 -15.51 -4.61
CA ILE A 118 6.22 -16.39 -4.01
C ILE A 118 5.52 -17.21 -5.09
N GLY A 119 5.16 -16.60 -6.21
CA GLY A 119 4.50 -17.26 -7.35
C GLY A 119 5.33 -18.37 -7.99
N HIS A 120 6.65 -18.42 -7.75
CA HIS A 120 7.53 -19.49 -8.24
C HIS A 120 7.72 -20.65 -7.26
N ILE A 121 7.13 -20.58 -6.06
CA ILE A 121 7.18 -21.66 -5.07
C ILE A 121 5.98 -22.58 -5.32
N GLY A 122 6.23 -23.86 -5.57
CA GLY A 122 5.21 -24.91 -5.51
C GLY A 122 5.20 -25.56 -4.14
N VAL A 123 4.01 -25.84 -3.60
CA VAL A 123 3.84 -26.64 -2.37
C VAL A 123 3.40 -28.04 -2.76
N HIS A 124 4.02 -29.06 -2.17
CA HIS A 124 3.62 -30.46 -2.37
C HIS A 124 2.60 -30.86 -1.31
N ASP A 125 1.47 -31.44 -1.72
CA ASP A 125 0.39 -31.88 -0.83
C ASP A 125 0.74 -33.14 0.00
N THR A 126 1.92 -33.74 -0.24
CA THR A 126 2.40 -34.92 0.47
C THR A 126 3.91 -34.82 0.74
N PRO A 127 4.42 -35.38 1.85
CA PRO A 127 5.85 -35.56 2.01
C PRO A 127 6.29 -36.59 0.97
N THR A 128 6.87 -36.13 -0.12
CA THR A 128 7.46 -37.00 -1.13
C THR A 128 8.64 -37.72 -0.50
N ASP A 129 8.40 -38.97 -0.11
CA ASP A 129 9.47 -39.93 0.11
C ASP A 129 10.37 -39.91 -1.14
N GLN A 130 11.66 -39.71 -0.88
CA GLN A 130 12.73 -39.51 -1.85
C GLN A 130 12.48 -40.24 -3.17
N GLN A 131 12.38 -39.50 -4.28
CA GLN A 131 12.53 -40.11 -5.59
C GLN A 131 14.01 -40.48 -5.78
N VAL A 132 14.29 -41.72 -5.37
CA VAL A 132 15.50 -42.48 -5.57
C VAL A 132 16.02 -42.28 -6.99
N THR A 133 17.30 -41.93 -7.07
CA THR A 133 18.13 -41.99 -8.25
C THR A 133 18.08 -43.40 -8.88
N SER A 134 17.32 -43.56 -9.95
CA SER A 134 17.51 -44.72 -10.84
C SER A 134 18.35 -44.28 -12.03
N GLY A 135 19.67 -44.40 -11.85
CA GLY A 135 20.62 -44.39 -12.95
C GLY A 135 20.33 -45.57 -13.88
N GLY A 136 19.68 -45.28 -15.01
CA GLY A 136 19.54 -46.22 -16.11
C GLY A 136 20.89 -46.38 -16.82
N ILE A 137 21.53 -47.53 -16.63
CA ILE A 137 22.69 -47.97 -17.42
C ILE A 137 22.22 -48.13 -18.87
N VAL A 138 22.86 -47.41 -19.80
CA VAL A 138 22.70 -47.64 -21.25
C VAL A 138 23.73 -48.71 -21.66
N GLU A 139 23.28 -49.96 -21.83
CA GLU A 139 24.09 -50.97 -22.52
C GLU A 139 24.12 -50.65 -24.02
N VAL A 140 25.33 -50.38 -24.54
CA VAL A 140 25.60 -50.29 -25.97
C VAL A 140 26.13 -51.64 -26.43
N SER A 141 25.29 -52.41 -27.11
CA SER A 141 25.71 -53.63 -27.81
C SER A 141 26.60 -53.28 -29.01
N ARG A 142 27.64 -54.10 -29.16
CA ARG A 142 28.82 -53.91 -30.04
C ARG A 142 28.56 -54.25 -31.50
#